data_AF-Q0WN09-F1
#
_entry.id   AF-Q0WN09-F1
#
_cell.length_a   1.000
_cell.length_b   1.000
_cell.length_c   1.000
_cell.angle_alpha   90.00
_cell.angle_beta   90.00
_cell.angle_gamma   90.00
#
_symmetry.space_group_name_H-M   'P 1'
#
loop_
_entity.id
_entity.type
_entity.pdbx_description
1 polymer ?
#
loop_
_entity_poly.entity_id
_entity_poly.type
_entity_poly.pdbx_seq_one_letter_code
_entity_poly.pdbx_strand_id
1 'polypeptide(L)'
;AKNGDKSLLILNHIYGGLEEQINWVAIRFLMLGFDLDLYSPSEYCMVYWYMYIILWKLAERARFRVLIVVNTEERKAKRNKEYSRDMAREDRISLWVLFLKCQTCLAQGLTVMIAALRNEGMSLKSQGPFNTENEKFIQHFELLQKASLPEYDAYESFSKSTSHARLDYLPMYEYFHDAQKIAKDIKVGYANDPDKLAEVTGLEKVAERNIVAVNLFCQDRSLKVSFEFTHHPYFATAVVRRS
;
A
#
# COMPACT_ATOMS: atom_id res chain seq x y z
N ALA A 1 28.53 -18.31 27.20
CA ALA A 1 28.15 -16.95 26.74
C ALA A 1 28.16 -16.81 25.20
N LYS A 2 29.23 -17.16 24.47
CA LYS A 2 29.31 -16.92 22.99
C LYS A 2 28.34 -17.71 22.08
N ASN A 3 27.80 -18.85 22.50
CA ASN A 3 26.86 -19.64 21.68
C ASN A 3 25.41 -19.17 21.79
N GLY A 4 24.97 -18.66 22.96
CA GLY A 4 23.61 -18.14 23.14
C GLY A 4 23.35 -16.91 22.28
N ASP A 5 24.37 -16.07 22.09
CA ASP A 5 24.32 -14.86 21.28
C ASP A 5 24.16 -15.16 19.78
N LYS A 6 24.83 -16.21 19.29
CA LYS A 6 24.70 -16.67 17.90
C LYS A 6 23.33 -17.30 17.63
N SER A 7 22.79 -18.09 18.56
CA SER A 7 21.46 -18.69 18.41
C SER A 7 20.36 -17.63 18.37
N LEU A 8 20.46 -16.59 19.18
CA LEU A 8 19.50 -15.48 19.19
C LEU A 8 19.52 -14.70 17.86
N LEU A 9 20.69 -14.47 17.29
CA LEU A 9 20.83 -13.82 15.98
C LEU A 9 20.20 -14.65 14.85
N ILE A 10 20.40 -15.97 14.86
CA ILE A 10 19.79 -16.87 13.87
C ILE A 10 18.27 -16.86 14.01
N LEU A 11 17.77 -16.94 15.24
CA LEU A 11 16.33 -16.95 15.52
C LEU A 11 15.67 -15.64 15.09
N ASN A 12 16.30 -14.49 15.37
CA ASN A 12 15.81 -13.19 14.92
C ASN A 12 15.82 -13.05 13.39
N HIS A 13 16.82 -13.62 12.72
CA HIS A 13 16.88 -13.61 11.25
C HIS A 13 15.78 -14.47 10.63
N ILE A 14 15.57 -15.69 11.14
CA ILE A 14 14.51 -16.60 10.70
C ILE A 14 13.14 -15.97 10.95
N TYR A 15 12.94 -15.42 12.15
CA TYR A 15 11.69 -14.78 12.54
C TYR A 15 11.37 -13.57 11.65
N GLY A 16 12.35 -12.68 11.42
CA GLY A 16 12.17 -11.54 10.52
C GLY A 16 11.89 -11.94 9.07
N GLY A 17 12.53 -13.02 8.58
CA GLY A 17 12.24 -13.58 7.26
C GLY A 17 10.82 -14.16 7.16
N LEU A 18 10.37 -14.86 8.20
CA LEU A 18 9.02 -15.42 8.26
C LEU A 18 7.95 -14.32 8.28
N GLU A 19 8.13 -13.29 9.11
CA GLU A 19 7.20 -12.14 9.15
C GLU A 19 7.07 -11.48 7.77
N GLU A 20 8.19 -11.30 7.05
CA GLU A 20 8.14 -10.74 5.70
C GLU A 20 7.32 -11.64 4.75
N GLN A 21 7.54 -12.96 4.78
CA GLN A 21 6.75 -13.89 3.95
C GLN A 21 5.27 -13.86 4.29
N ILE A 22 4.92 -13.77 5.58
CA ILE A 22 3.54 -13.64 6.03
C ILE A 22 2.91 -12.36 5.46
N ASN A 23 3.62 -11.23 5.47
CA ASN A 23 3.13 -9.99 4.85
C ASN A 23 2.98 -10.12 3.33
N TRP A 24 3.88 -10.83 2.64
CA TRP A 24 3.74 -11.12 1.20
C TRP A 24 2.51 -11.98 0.88
N VAL A 25 2.23 -12.98 1.71
CA VAL A 25 1.02 -13.79 1.57
C VAL A 25 -0.21 -12.94 1.85
N ALA A 26 -0.18 -12.09 2.88
CA ALA A 26 -1.29 -11.22 3.24
C ALA A 26 -1.66 -10.23 2.12
N ILE A 27 -0.68 -9.56 1.49
CA ILE A 27 -0.98 -8.64 0.38
C ILE A 27 -1.56 -9.38 -0.83
N ARG A 28 -1.07 -10.59 -1.13
CA ARG A 28 -1.64 -11.43 -2.20
C ARG A 28 -3.04 -11.91 -1.88
N PHE A 29 -3.31 -12.26 -0.62
CA PHE A 29 -4.64 -12.63 -0.14
C PHE A 29 -5.64 -11.49 -0.34
N LEU A 30 -5.24 -10.25 -0.02
CA LEU A 30 -6.05 -9.06 -0.27
C LEU A 30 -6.25 -8.80 -1.76
N MET A 31 -5.20 -8.91 -2.58
CA MET A 31 -5.30 -8.73 -4.05
C MET A 31 -6.24 -9.77 -4.69
N LEU A 32 -6.18 -11.01 -4.23
CA LEU A 32 -7.05 -12.09 -4.72
C LEU A 32 -8.53 -11.77 -4.50
N GLY A 33 -8.88 -11.02 -3.46
CA GLY A 33 -10.26 -10.57 -3.26
C GLY A 33 -10.77 -9.63 -4.34
N PHE A 34 -9.89 -8.84 -4.98
CA PHE A 34 -10.25 -8.05 -6.17
C PHE A 34 -10.38 -8.95 -7.41
N ASP A 35 -9.45 -9.89 -7.63
CA ASP A 35 -9.49 -10.82 -8.77
C ASP A 35 -10.77 -11.67 -8.77
N LEU A 36 -11.34 -11.93 -7.59
CA LEU A 36 -12.56 -12.70 -7.38
C LEU A 36 -13.82 -11.84 -7.19
N ASP A 37 -13.73 -10.51 -7.39
CA ASP A 37 -14.82 -9.55 -7.20
C ASP A 37 -15.54 -9.66 -5.83
N LEU A 38 -14.78 -9.95 -4.77
CA LEU A 38 -15.32 -10.16 -3.41
C LEU A 38 -15.61 -8.86 -2.65
N TYR A 39 -15.12 -7.74 -3.16
CA TYR A 39 -15.22 -6.44 -2.49
C TYR A 39 -16.23 -5.54 -3.18
N SER A 40 -17.22 -5.08 -2.41
CA SER A 40 -18.12 -4.00 -2.83
C SER A 40 -17.45 -2.63 -2.64
N PRO A 41 -17.92 -1.58 -3.35
CA PRO A 41 -17.40 -0.22 -3.17
C PRO A 41 -17.43 0.27 -1.71
N SER A 42 -18.42 -0.15 -0.93
CA SER A 42 -18.53 0.20 0.50
C SER A 42 -17.41 -0.39 1.38
N GLU A 43 -16.70 -1.41 0.88
CA GLU A 43 -15.65 -2.12 1.60
C GLU A 43 -14.24 -1.71 1.17
N TYR A 44 -14.09 -0.96 0.07
CA TYR A 44 -12.78 -0.54 -0.42
C TYR A 44 -11.98 0.24 0.63
N CYS A 45 -12.64 1.02 1.49
CA CYS A 45 -11.98 1.77 2.56
C CYS A 45 -11.16 0.84 3.48
N MET A 46 -11.80 -0.22 3.99
CA MET A 46 -11.17 -1.17 4.91
C MET A 46 -10.10 -2.03 4.21
N VAL A 47 -10.35 -2.43 2.96
CA VAL A 47 -9.39 -3.20 2.17
C VAL A 47 -8.12 -2.38 1.91
N TYR A 48 -8.25 -1.14 1.43
CA TYR A 48 -7.09 -0.28 1.20
C TYR A 48 -6.35 0.09 2.48
N TRP A 49 -7.07 0.27 3.58
CA TRP A 49 -6.45 0.51 4.89
C TRP A 49 -5.58 -0.66 5.31
N TYR A 50 -6.07 -1.88 5.10
CA TYR A 50 -5.32 -3.10 5.40
C TYR A 50 -4.12 -3.27 4.46
N MET A 51 -4.31 -3.05 3.16
CA MET A 51 -3.22 -3.05 2.18
C MET A 51 -2.14 -2.04 2.57
N TYR A 52 -2.52 -0.83 2.99
CA TYR A 52 -1.59 0.19 3.47
C TYR A 52 -0.72 -0.33 4.62
N ILE A 53 -1.30 -0.95 5.65
CA ILE A 53 -0.54 -1.48 6.79
C ILE A 53 0.48 -2.53 6.35
N ILE A 54 0.06 -3.48 5.52
CA ILE A 54 0.93 -4.57 5.06
C ILE A 54 2.04 -4.02 4.15
N LEU A 55 1.69 -3.14 3.20
CA LEU A 55 2.66 -2.49 2.30
C LEU A 55 3.66 -1.63 3.06
N TRP A 56 3.19 -0.90 4.09
CA TRP A 56 4.07 -0.13 4.97
C TRP A 56 5.09 -1.03 5.66
N LYS A 57 4.65 -2.13 6.29
CA LYS A 57 5.56 -3.10 6.92
C LYS A 57 6.58 -3.67 5.92
N LEU A 58 6.13 -4.03 4.71
CA LEU A 58 7.01 -4.51 3.64
C LEU A 58 8.04 -3.43 3.21
N ALA A 59 7.60 -2.18 3.05
CA ALA A 59 8.47 -1.07 2.68
C ALA A 59 9.51 -0.76 3.75
N GLU A 60 9.13 -0.79 5.04
CA GLU A 60 10.06 -0.63 6.16
C GLU A 60 11.12 -1.72 6.19
N ARG A 61 10.71 -2.99 6.03
CA ARG A 61 11.64 -4.12 5.95
C ARG A 61 12.60 -3.99 4.76
N ALA A 62 12.09 -3.57 3.60
CA ALA A 62 12.90 -3.35 2.40
C ALA A 62 13.91 -2.20 2.59
N ARG A 63 13.50 -1.08 3.20
CA ARG A 63 14.41 0.03 3.56
C ARG A 63 15.50 -0.43 4.52
N PHE A 64 15.13 -1.21 5.53
CA PHE A 64 16.09 -1.73 6.50
C PHE A 64 17.16 -2.62 5.84
N ARG A 65 16.77 -3.42 4.84
CA ARG A 65 17.74 -4.19 4.03
C ARG A 65 18.70 -3.30 3.25
N VAL A 66 18.21 -2.24 2.60
CA VAL A 66 19.08 -1.27 1.90
C VAL A 66 20.13 -0.72 2.88
N LEU A 67 19.69 -0.26 4.06
CA LEU A 67 20.59 0.30 5.06
C LEU A 67 21.67 -0.70 5.53
N ILE A 68 21.31 -1.98 5.67
CA ILE A 68 22.29 -3.03 6.01
C ILE A 68 23.29 -3.25 4.87
N VAL A 69 22.82 -3.29 3.62
CA VAL A 69 23.69 -3.48 2.45
C VAL A 69 24.67 -2.31 2.35
N VAL A 70 24.19 -1.06 2.37
CA VAL A 70 25.04 0.15 2.32
C VAL A 70 26.11 0.13 3.42
N ASN A 71 25.73 -0.13 4.67
CA ASN A 71 26.68 -0.21 5.79
C ASN A 71 27.71 -1.34 5.65
N THR A 72 27.35 -2.43 4.97
CA THR A 72 28.24 -3.57 4.73
C THR A 72 29.19 -3.27 3.56
N GLU A 73 28.69 -2.63 2.51
CA GLU A 73 29.44 -2.12 1.35
C GLU A 73 30.49 -1.10 1.80
N GLU A 74 30.14 -0.10 2.61
CA GLU A 74 31.10 0.89 3.14
C GLU A 74 32.25 0.24 3.94
N ARG A 75 31.97 -0.86 4.66
CA ARG A 75 32.98 -1.63 5.38
C ARG A 75 33.87 -2.47 4.47
N LYS A 76 33.33 -2.96 3.34
CA LYS A 76 34.06 -3.74 2.31
C LYS A 76 34.81 -2.86 1.32
N ALA A 77 34.32 -1.65 1.06
CA ALA A 77 34.89 -0.63 0.20
C ALA A 77 36.29 -0.20 0.66
N LYS A 78 36.53 -0.24 1.97
CA LYS A 78 37.87 -0.11 2.58
C LYS A 78 38.83 -1.27 2.25
N ARG A 79 38.40 -2.34 1.56
CA ARG A 79 39.14 -3.60 1.47
C ARG A 79 39.42 -4.19 0.08
N ASN A 80 38.72 -3.87 -1.02
CA ASN A 80 39.19 -4.01 -2.43
C ASN A 80 38.08 -3.83 -3.51
N LYS A 81 38.55 -3.92 -4.78
CA LYS A 81 38.06 -3.39 -6.07
C LYS A 81 37.06 -4.28 -6.84
N GLU A 82 35.96 -4.73 -6.22
CA GLU A 82 34.94 -5.59 -6.86
C GLU A 82 33.55 -4.91 -6.99
N TYR A 83 33.55 -3.60 -7.27
CA TYR A 83 32.37 -2.71 -7.13
C TYR A 83 31.26 -2.85 -8.19
N SER A 84 31.50 -3.49 -9.34
CA SER A 84 30.59 -3.38 -10.49
C SER A 84 29.31 -4.23 -10.39
N ARG A 85 29.35 -5.41 -9.75
CA ARG A 85 28.21 -6.34 -9.69
C ARG A 85 27.24 -6.02 -8.55
N ASP A 86 27.76 -5.45 -7.48
CA ASP A 86 26.98 -5.10 -6.28
C ASP A 86 26.16 -3.81 -6.47
N MET A 87 26.65 -2.84 -7.25
CA MET A 87 25.87 -1.63 -7.62
C MET A 87 24.56 -1.96 -8.35
N ALA A 88 24.56 -2.91 -9.29
CA ALA A 88 23.34 -3.31 -10.01
C ALA A 88 22.32 -4.01 -9.11
N ARG A 89 22.76 -4.65 -8.02
CA ARG A 89 21.89 -5.25 -7.01
C ARG A 89 21.33 -4.18 -6.07
N GLU A 90 22.14 -3.21 -5.68
CA GLU A 90 21.72 -2.06 -4.87
C GLU A 90 20.66 -1.22 -5.58
N ASP A 91 20.86 -0.91 -6.87
CA ASP A 91 19.90 -0.17 -7.69
C ASP A 91 18.55 -0.90 -7.76
N ARG A 92 18.56 -2.23 -7.94
CA ARG A 92 17.33 -3.04 -7.95
C ARG A 92 16.60 -3.04 -6.61
N ILE A 93 17.34 -3.11 -5.50
CA ILE A 93 16.73 -3.04 -4.16
C ILE A 93 16.15 -1.64 -3.93
N SER A 94 16.84 -0.59 -4.36
CA SER A 94 16.37 0.80 -4.29
C SER A 94 15.06 1.00 -5.08
N LEU A 95 15.01 0.50 -6.32
CA LEU A 95 13.79 0.53 -7.15
C LEU A 95 12.62 -0.21 -6.49
N TRP A 96 12.89 -1.36 -5.87
CA TRP A 96 11.86 -2.13 -5.16
C TRP A 96 11.31 -1.42 -3.92
N VAL A 97 12.16 -0.77 -3.15
CA VAL A 97 11.72 0.06 -2.00
C VAL A 97 10.80 1.18 -2.47
N LEU A 98 11.18 1.85 -3.56
CA LEU A 98 10.38 2.92 -4.14
C LEU A 98 9.06 2.39 -4.74
N PHE A 99 9.08 1.22 -5.37
CA PHE A 99 7.87 0.55 -5.86
C PHE A 99 6.88 0.27 -4.73
N LEU A 100 7.35 -0.33 -3.62
CA LEU A 100 6.53 -0.54 -2.42
C LEU A 100 6.00 0.78 -1.86
N LYS A 101 6.84 1.81 -1.78
CA LYS A 101 6.43 3.15 -1.31
C LYS A 101 5.33 3.74 -2.19
N CYS A 102 5.41 3.59 -3.51
CA CYS A 102 4.38 4.05 -4.45
C CYS A 102 3.03 3.38 -4.15
N GLN A 103 3.02 2.06 -3.97
CA GLN A 103 1.82 1.30 -3.62
C GLN A 103 1.28 1.69 -2.24
N THR A 104 2.15 1.91 -1.25
CA THR A 104 1.77 2.41 0.08
C THR A 104 1.06 3.76 -0.01
N CYS A 105 1.63 4.71 -0.77
CA CYS A 105 1.02 6.03 -0.99
C CYS A 105 -0.35 5.92 -1.66
N LEU A 106 -0.50 5.07 -2.69
CA LEU A 106 -1.81 4.83 -3.31
C LEU A 106 -2.83 4.24 -2.37
N ALA A 107 -2.47 3.18 -1.63
CA ALA A 107 -3.35 2.55 -0.65
C ALA A 107 -3.82 3.56 0.41
N GLN A 108 -2.88 4.35 0.94
CA GLN A 108 -3.18 5.37 1.94
C GLN A 108 -4.07 6.49 1.40
N GLY A 109 -3.76 7.00 0.21
CA GLY A 109 -4.57 8.02 -0.47
C GLY A 109 -6.00 7.54 -0.71
N LEU A 110 -6.16 6.30 -1.18
CA LEU A 110 -7.47 5.67 -1.39
C LEU A 110 -8.23 5.47 -0.09
N THR A 111 -7.59 4.98 0.96
CA THR A 111 -8.21 4.86 2.29
C THR A 111 -8.78 6.20 2.76
N VAL A 112 -7.96 7.24 2.73
CA VAL A 112 -8.35 8.57 3.23
C VAL A 112 -9.42 9.20 2.35
N MET A 113 -9.30 9.07 1.02
CA MET A 113 -10.30 9.54 0.06
C MET A 113 -11.66 8.89 0.28
N ILE A 114 -11.71 7.58 0.35
CA ILE A 114 -12.95 6.80 0.49
C ILE A 114 -13.56 7.06 1.87
N ALA A 115 -12.74 7.15 2.92
CA ALA A 115 -13.20 7.51 4.27
C ALA A 115 -13.84 8.92 4.29
N ALA A 116 -13.20 9.90 3.67
CA ALA A 116 -13.72 11.27 3.60
C ALA A 116 -15.06 11.34 2.84
N LEU A 117 -15.14 10.69 1.67
CA LEU A 117 -16.38 10.60 0.88
C LEU A 117 -17.50 9.92 1.67
N ARG A 118 -17.19 8.83 2.39
CA ARG A 118 -18.14 8.15 3.29
C ARG A 118 -18.65 9.09 4.38
N ASN A 119 -17.75 9.81 5.05
CA ASN A 119 -18.09 10.70 6.17
C ASN A 119 -18.92 11.91 5.73
N GLU A 120 -18.75 12.38 4.48
CA GLU A 120 -19.56 13.45 3.89
C GLU A 120 -20.85 12.95 3.22
N GLY A 121 -21.12 11.64 3.28
CA GLY A 121 -22.35 11.05 2.73
C GLY A 121 -22.37 10.89 1.20
N MET A 122 -21.21 11.04 0.54
CA MET A 122 -21.05 10.99 -0.92
C MET A 122 -20.96 9.54 -1.45
N SER A 123 -22.05 8.80 -1.27
CA SER A 123 -22.36 7.49 -1.89
C SER A 123 -21.34 6.36 -1.65
N LEU A 124 -21.23 5.88 -0.42
CA LEU A 124 -20.52 4.62 -0.07
C LEU A 124 -21.15 3.84 1.09
N LYS A 125 -22.42 4.10 1.41
CA LYS A 125 -23.06 3.43 2.55
C LYS A 125 -23.21 1.94 2.26
N SER A 126 -22.77 1.10 3.20
CA SER A 126 -23.14 -0.31 3.26
C SER A 126 -24.67 -0.41 3.35
N GLN A 127 -25.33 -0.74 2.24
CA GLN A 127 -26.81 -0.78 2.16
C GLN A 127 -27.43 -2.09 2.67
N GLY A 128 -26.64 -2.98 3.31
CA GLY A 128 -27.16 -4.26 3.79
C GLY A 128 -27.82 -4.12 5.17
N PRO A 129 -29.07 -4.59 5.37
CA PRO A 129 -29.71 -4.57 6.69
C PRO A 129 -29.16 -5.66 7.64
N PHE A 130 -28.30 -6.54 7.15
CA PHE A 130 -27.91 -7.78 7.84
C PHE A 130 -26.53 -7.73 8.50
N ASN A 131 -25.58 -6.96 7.94
CA ASN A 131 -24.20 -6.92 8.44
C ASN A 131 -23.77 -5.48 8.71
N THR A 132 -23.24 -5.26 9.90
CA THR A 132 -22.51 -4.06 10.31
C THR A 132 -21.15 -3.96 9.61
N GLU A 133 -20.52 -2.77 9.65
CA GLU A 133 -19.15 -2.58 9.13
C GLU A 133 -18.15 -3.51 9.84
N ASN A 134 -18.30 -3.71 11.15
CA ASN A 134 -17.47 -4.63 11.93
C ASN A 134 -17.61 -6.09 11.46
N GLU A 135 -18.84 -6.58 11.27
CA GLU A 135 -19.05 -7.96 10.80
C GLU A 135 -18.46 -8.20 9.42
N LYS A 136 -18.58 -7.22 8.51
CA LYS A 136 -17.90 -7.27 7.21
C LYS A 136 -16.38 -7.26 7.35
N PHE A 137 -15.86 -6.41 8.22
CA PHE A 137 -14.42 -6.36 8.50
C PHE A 137 -13.89 -7.71 8.99
N ILE A 138 -14.60 -8.35 9.93
CA ILE A 138 -14.25 -9.69 10.41
C ILE A 138 -14.36 -10.71 9.27
N GLN A 139 -15.43 -10.73 8.49
CA GLN A 139 -15.60 -11.66 7.36
C GLN A 139 -14.42 -11.60 6.38
N HIS A 140 -13.91 -10.40 6.08
CA HIS A 140 -12.79 -10.24 5.15
C HIS A 140 -11.42 -10.52 5.78
N PHE A 141 -11.22 -10.18 7.06
CA PHE A 141 -9.87 -10.10 7.65
C PHE A 141 -9.63 -10.98 8.87
N GLU A 142 -10.58 -11.81 9.29
CA GLU A 142 -10.41 -12.69 10.46
C GLU A 142 -9.18 -13.61 10.32
N LEU A 143 -8.94 -14.14 9.11
CA LEU A 143 -7.78 -15.00 8.85
C LEU A 143 -6.45 -14.25 9.02
N LEU A 144 -6.40 -12.98 8.63
CA LEU A 144 -5.21 -12.14 8.80
C LEU A 144 -4.98 -11.80 10.28
N GLN A 145 -6.06 -11.53 11.02
CA GLN A 145 -5.99 -11.30 12.47
C GLN A 145 -5.53 -12.55 13.24
N LYS A 146 -6.02 -13.74 12.84
CA LYS A 146 -5.54 -15.03 13.38
C LYS A 146 -4.05 -15.28 13.08
N ALA A 147 -3.52 -14.67 12.01
CA ALA A 147 -2.10 -14.66 11.69
C ALA A 147 -1.32 -13.51 12.37
N SER A 148 -1.93 -12.81 13.33
CA SER A 148 -1.34 -11.66 14.04
C SER A 148 -0.96 -10.49 13.14
N LEU A 149 -1.73 -10.27 12.07
CA LEU A 149 -1.61 -9.12 11.20
C LEU A 149 -2.86 -8.25 11.35
N PRO A 150 -2.74 -6.96 11.66
CA PRO A 150 -1.70 -6.41 12.54
C PRO A 150 -1.75 -7.05 13.96
N GLU A 151 -0.72 -6.80 14.77
CA GLU A 151 -0.58 -7.33 16.15
C GLU A 151 -1.53 -6.68 17.17
N TYR A 152 -2.36 -5.73 16.72
CA TYR A 152 -3.28 -4.94 17.55
C TYR A 152 -4.71 -5.07 17.01
N ASP A 153 -5.70 -4.54 17.75
CA ASP A 153 -7.10 -4.51 17.31
C ASP A 153 -7.22 -3.72 15.99
N ALA A 154 -7.38 -4.48 14.91
CA ALA A 154 -7.37 -3.96 13.56
C ALA A 154 -8.64 -3.14 13.28
N TYR A 155 -9.80 -3.58 13.75
CA TYR A 155 -11.05 -2.90 13.49
C TYR A 155 -11.14 -1.58 14.27
N GLU A 156 -10.77 -1.59 15.55
CA GLU A 156 -10.76 -0.37 16.36
C GLU A 156 -9.80 0.67 15.77
N SER A 157 -8.63 0.23 15.32
CA SER A 157 -7.63 1.09 14.67
C SER A 157 -8.11 1.64 13.33
N PHE A 158 -8.76 0.82 12.51
CA PHE A 158 -9.39 1.23 11.26
C PHE A 158 -10.49 2.28 11.50
N SER A 159 -11.38 2.01 12.44
CA SER A 159 -12.49 2.90 12.79
C SER A 159 -11.97 4.26 13.28
N LYS A 160 -11.01 4.26 14.21
CA LYS A 160 -10.39 5.49 14.73
C LYS A 160 -9.68 6.29 13.64
N SER A 161 -8.87 5.64 12.81
CA SER A 161 -8.08 6.32 11.77
C SER A 161 -8.92 6.89 10.62
N THR A 162 -10.12 6.36 10.36
CA THR A 162 -10.97 6.80 9.26
C THR A 162 -12.18 7.66 9.67
N SER A 163 -12.53 7.66 10.96
CA SER A 163 -13.70 8.39 11.50
C SER A 163 -13.67 9.91 11.29
N HIS A 164 -12.48 10.51 11.25
CA HIS A 164 -12.31 11.96 11.15
C HIS A 164 -11.77 12.43 9.79
N ALA A 165 -11.68 11.55 8.79
CA ALA A 165 -11.27 11.92 7.45
C ALA A 165 -12.29 12.90 6.83
N ARG A 166 -11.79 13.94 6.14
CA ARG A 166 -12.58 15.02 5.52
C ARG A 166 -12.03 15.31 4.13
N LEU A 167 -12.83 15.86 3.22
CA LEU A 167 -12.35 16.16 1.86
C LEU A 167 -11.30 17.28 1.85
N ASP A 168 -11.37 18.21 2.79
CA ASP A 168 -10.39 19.31 2.95
C ASP A 168 -9.06 18.83 3.59
N TYR A 169 -8.88 17.51 3.75
CA TYR A 169 -7.71 16.92 4.36
C TYR A 169 -6.53 16.89 3.39
N LEU A 170 -5.63 17.88 3.54
CA LEU A 170 -4.46 18.11 2.70
C LEU A 170 -3.62 16.84 2.42
N PRO A 171 -3.37 15.93 3.40
CA PRO A 171 -2.56 14.74 3.12
C PRO A 171 -3.14 13.82 2.04
N MET A 172 -4.45 13.86 1.75
CA MET A 172 -5.04 13.10 0.65
C MET A 172 -4.40 13.46 -0.69
N TYR A 173 -4.17 14.75 -0.95
CA TYR A 173 -3.51 15.24 -2.15
C TYR A 173 -2.05 14.81 -2.18
N GLU A 174 -1.36 14.92 -1.05
CA GLU A 174 0.05 14.59 -0.91
C GLU A 174 0.32 13.12 -1.25
N TYR A 175 -0.52 12.20 -0.78
CA TYR A 175 -0.34 10.78 -1.07
C TYR A 175 -0.39 10.46 -2.57
N PHE A 176 -1.36 11.01 -3.31
CA PHE A 176 -1.43 10.75 -4.75
C PHE A 176 -0.32 11.47 -5.53
N HIS A 177 0.07 12.69 -5.13
CA HIS A 177 1.21 13.38 -5.74
C HIS A 177 2.53 12.63 -5.51
N ASP A 178 2.76 12.14 -4.29
CA ASP A 178 3.94 11.34 -3.96
C ASP A 178 3.96 10.04 -4.78
N ALA A 179 2.83 9.33 -4.88
CA ALA A 179 2.72 8.14 -5.70
C ALA A 179 3.05 8.44 -7.18
N GLN A 180 2.49 9.51 -7.74
CA GLN A 180 2.74 9.91 -9.13
C GLN A 180 4.23 10.23 -9.36
N LYS A 181 4.84 10.98 -8.45
CA LYS A 181 6.27 11.34 -8.52
C LYS A 181 7.15 10.10 -8.46
N ILE A 182 6.94 9.23 -7.47
CA ILE A 182 7.72 8.01 -7.30
C ILE A 182 7.58 7.10 -8.52
N ALA A 183 6.37 6.95 -9.06
CA ALA A 183 6.13 6.16 -10.26
C ALA A 183 6.91 6.71 -11.47
N LYS A 184 6.95 8.04 -11.64
CA LYS A 184 7.79 8.69 -12.68
C LYS A 184 9.27 8.39 -12.51
N ASP A 185 9.77 8.48 -11.29
CA ASP A 185 11.18 8.27 -10.97
C ASP A 185 11.63 6.82 -11.25
N ILE A 186 10.81 5.82 -10.90
CA ILE A 186 11.19 4.40 -11.05
C ILE A 186 10.92 3.81 -12.43
N LYS A 187 10.07 4.43 -13.27
CA LYS A 187 9.77 3.93 -14.63
C LYS A 187 11.01 3.73 -15.48
N VAL A 188 11.96 4.66 -15.41
CA VAL A 188 13.22 4.57 -16.17
C VAL A 188 14.03 3.35 -15.76
N GLY A 189 14.02 3.02 -14.45
CA GLY A 189 14.70 1.84 -13.91
C GLY A 189 14.09 0.50 -14.38
N TYR A 190 12.81 0.50 -14.79
CA TYR A 190 12.10 -0.67 -15.32
C TYR A 190 12.04 -0.73 -16.84
N ALA A 191 12.77 0.12 -17.58
CA ALA A 191 12.72 0.16 -19.04
C ALA A 191 13.00 -1.18 -19.74
N ASN A 192 13.77 -2.06 -19.11
CA ASN A 192 14.13 -3.38 -19.65
C ASN A 192 13.19 -4.53 -19.18
N ASP A 193 12.16 -4.22 -18.40
CA ASP A 193 11.18 -5.17 -17.87
C ASP A 193 9.77 -4.67 -18.23
N PRO A 194 9.20 -5.10 -19.37
CA PRO A 194 7.91 -4.61 -19.87
C PRO A 194 6.77 -4.81 -18.87
N ASP A 195 6.77 -5.90 -18.12
CA ASP A 195 5.73 -6.22 -17.14
C ASP A 195 5.79 -5.25 -15.96
N LYS A 196 6.99 -5.01 -15.41
CA LYS A 196 7.19 -4.00 -14.36
C LYS A 196 6.92 -2.59 -14.84
N LEU A 197 7.28 -2.27 -16.08
CA LEU A 197 7.00 -0.97 -16.67
C LEU A 197 5.49 -0.74 -16.81
N ALA A 198 4.74 -1.75 -17.28
CA ALA A 198 3.29 -1.70 -17.41
C ALA A 198 2.62 -1.52 -16.03
N GLU A 199 3.06 -2.28 -15.03
CA GLU A 199 2.61 -2.18 -13.65
C GLU A 199 2.76 -0.75 -13.11
N VAL A 200 3.98 -0.18 -13.15
CA VAL A 200 4.22 1.18 -12.65
C VAL A 200 3.48 2.24 -13.45
N THR A 201 3.31 2.03 -14.76
CA THR A 201 2.52 2.93 -15.61
C THR A 201 1.04 2.91 -15.21
N GLY A 202 0.50 1.76 -14.83
CA GLY A 202 -0.84 1.63 -14.26
C GLY A 202 -0.99 2.43 -12.96
N LEU A 203 -0.05 2.25 -12.03
CA LEU A 203 -0.02 2.98 -10.75
C LEU A 203 0.05 4.50 -10.94
N GLU A 204 0.89 4.99 -11.85
CA GLU A 204 0.98 6.42 -12.17
C GLU A 204 -0.35 6.97 -12.69
N LYS A 205 -1.03 6.25 -13.59
CA LYS A 205 -2.32 6.69 -14.14
C LYS A 205 -3.38 6.74 -13.05
N VAL A 206 -3.41 5.76 -12.15
CA VAL A 206 -4.32 5.80 -10.98
C VAL A 206 -4.06 7.04 -10.13
N ALA A 207 -2.80 7.33 -9.82
CA ALA A 207 -2.42 8.51 -9.05
C ALA A 207 -2.88 9.81 -9.74
N GLU A 208 -2.58 9.97 -11.04
CA GLU A 208 -2.97 11.15 -11.83
C GLU A 208 -4.48 11.38 -11.84
N ARG A 209 -5.25 10.32 -12.10
CA ARG A 209 -6.71 10.42 -12.18
C ARG A 209 -7.32 10.74 -10.81
N ASN A 210 -6.80 10.15 -9.75
CA ASN A 210 -7.28 10.43 -8.40
C ASN A 210 -6.92 11.85 -7.95
N ILE A 211 -5.77 12.41 -8.32
CA ILE A 211 -5.47 13.85 -8.09
C ILE A 211 -6.58 14.73 -8.71
N VAL A 212 -6.97 14.44 -9.96
CA VAL A 212 -8.03 15.20 -10.64
C VAL A 212 -9.38 14.99 -9.95
N ALA A 213 -9.74 13.75 -9.63
CA ALA A 213 -11.00 13.46 -8.96
C ALA A 213 -11.13 14.20 -7.63
N VAL A 214 -10.07 14.20 -6.80
CA VAL A 214 -10.04 14.90 -5.52
C VAL A 214 -10.28 16.39 -5.70
N ASN A 215 -9.57 17.01 -6.65
CA ASN A 215 -9.80 18.43 -6.97
C ASN A 215 -11.27 18.71 -7.35
N LEU A 216 -11.90 17.84 -8.13
CA LEU A 216 -13.28 18.02 -8.59
C LEU A 216 -14.30 17.95 -7.45
N PHE A 217 -14.27 16.90 -6.63
CA PHE A 217 -15.26 16.76 -5.55
C PHE A 217 -14.97 17.65 -4.33
N CYS A 218 -13.74 18.16 -4.16
CA CYS A 218 -13.46 19.23 -3.20
C CYS A 218 -14.10 20.57 -3.62
N GLN A 219 -14.19 20.83 -4.93
CA GLN A 219 -14.83 22.04 -5.46
C GLN A 219 -16.35 21.92 -5.52
N ASP A 220 -16.87 20.75 -5.89
CA ASP A 220 -18.31 20.51 -6.04
C ASP A 220 -18.72 19.20 -5.35
N ARG A 221 -19.29 19.36 -4.16
CA ARG A 221 -19.77 18.25 -3.31
C ARG A 221 -21.10 17.65 -3.79
N SER A 222 -21.68 18.13 -4.90
CA SER A 222 -22.90 17.56 -5.50
C SER A 222 -22.60 16.44 -6.51
N LEU A 223 -21.33 16.25 -6.85
CA LEU A 223 -20.90 15.26 -7.83
C LEU A 223 -21.02 13.84 -7.25
N LYS A 224 -21.43 12.90 -8.11
CA LYS A 224 -21.45 11.47 -7.79
C LYS A 224 -20.07 10.88 -8.02
N VAL A 225 -19.58 10.08 -7.07
CA VAL A 225 -18.29 9.41 -7.16
C VAL A 225 -18.50 7.90 -7.23
N SER A 226 -17.88 7.27 -8.22
CA SER A 226 -17.78 5.82 -8.36
C SER A 226 -16.31 5.40 -8.50
N PHE A 227 -16.05 4.09 -8.40
CA PHE A 227 -14.70 3.54 -8.46
C PHE A 227 -14.60 2.52 -9.58
N GLU A 228 -13.57 2.65 -10.42
CA GLU A 228 -13.32 1.78 -11.56
C GLU A 228 -11.86 1.28 -11.57
N PHE A 229 -11.61 0.08 -12.05
CA PHE A 229 -10.29 -0.58 -12.08
C PHE A 229 -9.68 -0.62 -13.49
N THR A 230 -9.88 0.46 -14.26
CA THR A 230 -9.50 0.53 -15.68
C THR A 230 -7.99 0.61 -15.92
N HIS A 231 -7.24 1.18 -14.98
CA HIS A 231 -5.80 1.39 -15.13
C HIS A 231 -4.95 0.41 -14.33
N HIS A 232 -5.52 -0.20 -13.28
CA HIS A 232 -4.84 -1.14 -12.41
C HIS A 232 -5.87 -2.08 -11.75
N PRO A 233 -5.63 -3.40 -11.68
CA PRO A 233 -6.59 -4.36 -11.16
C PRO A 233 -6.89 -4.19 -9.67
N TYR A 234 -5.93 -3.67 -8.90
CA TYR A 234 -6.03 -3.59 -7.43
C TYR A 234 -6.19 -2.17 -6.88
N PHE A 235 -5.97 -1.13 -7.68
CA PHE A 235 -6.00 0.27 -7.21
C PHE A 235 -7.05 1.04 -8.00
N ALA A 236 -8.10 1.47 -7.30
CA ALA A 236 -9.24 2.10 -7.93
C ALA A 236 -8.94 3.50 -8.44
N THR A 237 -9.51 3.82 -9.59
CA THR A 237 -9.64 5.17 -10.12
C THR A 237 -11.00 5.73 -9.74
N ALA A 238 -11.03 6.86 -9.04
CA ALA A 238 -12.26 7.59 -8.76
C ALA A 238 -12.78 8.25 -10.05
N VAL A 239 -14.04 7.99 -10.36
CA VAL A 239 -14.76 8.55 -11.50
C VAL A 239 -15.84 9.47 -10.97
N VAL A 240 -15.80 10.72 -11.41
CA VAL A 240 -16.68 11.79 -10.92
C VAL A 240 -17.66 12.15 -12.05
N ARG A 241 -18.96 12.11 -11.76
CA ARG A 241 -20.03 12.40 -12.72
C ARG A 241 -20.98 13.46 -12.17
N ARG A 242 -21.48 14.33 -13.06
CA ARG A 242 -22.57 15.24 -12.72
C ARG A 242 -23.85 14.45 -12.50
N SER A 243 -24.62 14.85 -11.50
CA SER A 243 -25.81 14.14 -11.02
C SER A 243 -26.91 14.01 -12.04
#